data_AF-A0A2I0NEH2-F1
#
_entry.id   AF-A0A2I0NEH2-F1
#
_cell.length_a   1.000
_cell.length_b   1.000
_cell.length_c   1.000
_cell.angle_alpha   90.00
_cell.angle_beta   90.00
_cell.angle_gamma   90.00
#
_symmetry.space_group_name_H-M   'P 1'
#
loop_
_entity.id
_entity.type
_entity.pdbx_description
1 polymer ?
#
loop_
_entity_poly.entity_id
_entity_poly.type
_entity_poly.pdbx_seq_one_letter_code
_entity_poly.pdbx_strand_id
1 'polypeptide(L)'
;MRSYPQLALLKDVFQNNQSGTAQVYFHSDFIKSTLSLRFKAPSSYQDKVFERLLNMKKGSPTLSQIAPLHSSSFFSFSVSEFQTLYQYLVVLFRDNKEMLSQLQIGQRAVKYISQYHLNDFFDWMGEEVAAITLSDYGTPLLLMQVKNKDKFEETMKAFIGSRVASLDQQKVYSIVLPGIFGFLKSIFAPSIQLPFYTLYQDKYLIISNSANEIVDFLKKSAHVALPVSKDYKLITENTDKSAQIQFYADLSYGYFPFVQISPIFQKMLQKYHKLGGSVRLAYPDIEIEMVIAK
;
A
#
# COMPACT_ATOMS: atom_id res chain seq x y z
N MET A 1 17.78 7.33 18.30
CA MET A 1 16.90 6.31 17.68
C MET A 1 16.25 6.95 16.47
N ARG A 2 16.39 6.38 15.27
CA ARG A 2 15.63 6.84 14.10
C ARG A 2 14.16 6.49 14.34
N SER A 3 13.32 7.47 14.65
CA SER A 3 11.88 7.27 14.74
C SER A 3 11.35 7.07 13.33
N TYR A 4 10.85 5.88 13.03
CA TYR A 4 10.13 5.67 11.78
C TYR A 4 8.87 6.54 11.80
N PRO A 5 8.63 7.40 10.81
CA PRO A 5 7.52 8.36 10.80
C PRO A 5 6.15 7.69 10.93
N GLN A 6 5.98 6.51 10.33
CA GLN A 6 4.79 5.67 10.52
C GLN A 6 4.58 5.27 11.99
N LEU A 7 5.66 5.06 12.76
CA LEU A 7 5.57 4.77 14.19
C LEU A 7 5.28 6.03 15.02
N ALA A 8 5.65 7.22 14.55
CA ALA A 8 5.27 8.48 15.20
C ALA A 8 3.76 8.76 15.05
N LEU A 9 3.22 8.59 13.83
CA LEU A 9 1.77 8.70 13.59
C LEU A 9 0.97 7.66 14.39
N LEU A 10 1.44 6.40 14.42
CA LEU A 10 0.80 5.36 15.23
C LEU A 10 0.91 5.66 16.73
N LYS A 11 2.05 6.17 17.19
CA LYS A 11 2.22 6.60 18.58
C LYS A 11 1.28 7.74 18.94
N ASP A 12 1.14 8.75 18.08
CA ASP A 12 0.18 9.84 18.29
C ASP A 12 -1.27 9.30 18.30
N VAL A 13 -1.58 8.34 17.43
CA VAL A 13 -2.86 7.63 17.44
C VAL A 13 -3.10 6.94 18.80
N PHE A 14 -2.10 6.23 19.33
CA PHE A 14 -2.21 5.53 20.61
C PHE A 14 -2.08 6.42 21.84
N GLN A 15 -1.52 7.63 21.73
CA GLN A 15 -1.38 8.58 22.85
C GLN A 15 -2.57 9.54 22.95
N ASN A 16 -3.27 9.79 21.85
CA ASN A 16 -4.41 10.71 21.78
C ASN A 16 -5.77 10.00 21.85
N ASN A 17 -5.80 8.69 22.09
CA ASN A 17 -7.04 7.98 22.35
C ASN A 17 -7.60 8.35 23.75
N GLN A 18 -8.91 8.50 23.83
CA GLN A 18 -9.65 8.76 25.07
C GLN A 18 -10.12 7.46 25.71
N SER A 19 -10.50 6.51 24.88
CA SER A 19 -10.93 5.18 25.27
C SER A 19 -10.72 4.20 24.12
N GLY A 20 -10.73 2.92 24.44
CA GLY A 20 -10.75 1.87 23.43
C GLY A 20 -11.51 0.65 23.94
N THR A 21 -12.15 -0.05 23.02
CA THR A 21 -12.82 -1.32 23.31
C THR A 21 -12.21 -2.39 22.43
N ALA A 22 -11.90 -3.54 23.02
CA ALA A 22 -11.47 -4.72 22.29
C ALA A 22 -12.50 -5.84 22.49
N GLN A 23 -12.91 -6.46 21.40
CA GLN A 23 -13.80 -7.62 21.40
C GLN A 23 -13.12 -8.76 20.66
N VAL A 24 -13.28 -9.97 21.16
CA VAL A 24 -12.78 -11.20 20.51
C VAL A 24 -13.93 -12.19 20.41
N TYR A 25 -14.19 -12.65 19.20
CA TYR A 25 -15.19 -13.63 18.86
C TYR A 25 -14.52 -14.89 18.35
N PHE A 26 -14.91 -16.03 18.91
CA PHE A 26 -14.39 -17.35 18.56
C PHE A 26 -15.44 -18.12 17.76
N HIS A 27 -15.09 -18.55 16.56
CA HIS A 27 -15.88 -19.44 15.72
C HIS A 27 -15.13 -20.77 15.51
N SER A 28 -15.83 -21.79 15.00
CA SER A 28 -15.20 -23.08 14.66
C SER A 28 -14.08 -22.93 13.63
N ASP A 29 -14.19 -21.94 12.74
CA ASP A 29 -13.33 -21.82 11.55
C ASP A 29 -12.42 -20.59 11.57
N PHE A 30 -12.70 -19.63 12.45
CA PHE A 30 -11.93 -18.40 12.56
C PHE A 30 -12.00 -17.78 13.96
N ILE A 31 -11.05 -16.87 14.22
CA ILE A 31 -11.08 -15.95 15.36
C ILE A 31 -11.19 -14.55 14.79
N LYS A 32 -12.19 -13.77 15.23
CA LYS A 32 -12.33 -12.36 14.88
C LYS A 32 -11.98 -11.51 16.10
N SER A 33 -11.15 -10.50 15.92
CA SER A 33 -10.94 -9.44 16.90
C SER A 33 -11.32 -8.09 16.29
N THR A 34 -12.01 -7.28 17.09
CA THR A 34 -12.34 -5.90 16.76
C THR A 34 -11.75 -5.00 17.83
N LEU A 35 -10.94 -4.04 17.42
CA LEU A 35 -10.39 -2.98 18.26
C LEU A 35 -10.97 -1.65 17.78
N SER A 36 -11.72 -0.99 18.64
CA SER A 36 -12.21 0.37 18.41
C SER A 36 -11.43 1.33 19.28
N LEU A 37 -10.80 2.33 18.67
CA LEU A 37 -10.06 3.39 19.35
C LEU A 37 -10.82 4.70 19.15
N ARG A 38 -11.22 5.34 20.25
CA ARG A 38 -11.92 6.62 20.21
C ARG A 38 -10.98 7.77 20.53
N PHE A 39 -10.93 8.77 19.67
CA PHE A 39 -10.12 9.96 19.83
C PHE A 39 -10.81 11.04 20.65
N LYS A 40 -9.98 11.88 21.29
CA LYS A 40 -10.42 13.12 21.94
C LYS A 40 -10.89 14.13 20.87
N ALA A 41 -11.80 15.02 21.29
CA ALA A 41 -12.22 16.17 20.51
C ALA A 41 -11.02 16.98 20.00
N PRO A 42 -10.99 17.39 18.72
CA PRO A 42 -9.88 18.14 18.16
C PRO A 42 -9.80 19.52 18.84
N SER A 43 -8.59 19.85 19.29
CA SER A 43 -8.31 21.05 20.09
C SER A 43 -7.39 22.03 19.35
N SER A 44 -6.55 21.50 18.47
CA SER A 44 -5.59 22.25 17.65
C SER A 44 -6.00 22.28 16.18
N TYR A 45 -5.35 23.14 15.40
CA TYR A 45 -5.51 23.13 13.94
C TYR A 45 -5.02 21.80 13.32
N GLN A 46 -3.94 21.23 13.85
CA GLN A 46 -3.44 19.93 13.40
C GLN A 46 -4.42 18.80 13.72
N ASP A 47 -5.06 18.84 14.89
CA ASP A 47 -6.09 17.85 15.26
C ASP A 47 -7.27 17.89 14.29
N LYS A 48 -7.69 19.09 13.87
CA LYS A 48 -8.75 19.26 12.86
C LYS A 48 -8.33 18.75 11.48
N VAL A 49 -7.05 18.85 11.14
CA VAL A 49 -6.52 18.27 9.88
C VAL A 49 -6.45 16.76 9.99
N PHE A 50 -6.06 16.23 11.15
CA PHE A 50 -6.07 14.81 11.44
C PHE A 50 -7.49 14.22 11.38
N GLU A 51 -8.48 14.91 11.96
CA GLU A 51 -9.90 14.57 11.82
C GLU A 51 -10.31 14.51 10.34
N ARG A 52 -9.95 15.50 9.53
CA ARG A 52 -10.24 15.51 8.08
C ARG A 52 -9.55 14.37 7.33
N LEU A 53 -8.32 14.02 7.71
CA LEU A 53 -7.60 12.86 7.17
C LEU A 53 -8.36 11.56 7.50
N LEU A 54 -8.79 11.37 8.74
CA LEU A 54 -9.53 10.19 9.15
C LEU A 54 -10.91 10.10 8.49
N ASN A 55 -11.56 11.23 8.26
CA ASN A 55 -12.86 11.32 7.58
C ASN A 55 -12.75 11.48 6.06
N MET A 56 -11.57 11.24 5.48
CA MET A 56 -11.42 11.26 4.02
C MET A 56 -12.39 10.28 3.37
N LYS A 57 -13.03 10.75 2.31
CA LYS A 57 -13.86 9.88 1.48
C LYS A 57 -12.98 8.74 0.95
N LYS A 58 -13.41 7.51 1.25
CA LYS A 58 -12.76 6.28 0.81
C LYS A 58 -12.84 6.10 -0.71
N GLY A 59 -11.89 5.34 -1.22
CA GLY A 59 -11.87 4.87 -2.61
C GLY A 59 -12.64 3.57 -2.80
N SER A 60 -12.58 3.05 -4.03
CA SER A 60 -13.13 1.75 -4.42
C SER A 60 -12.02 0.69 -4.42
N PRO A 61 -11.93 -0.20 -3.40
CA PRO A 61 -10.90 -1.23 -3.36
C PRO A 61 -11.20 -2.33 -4.39
N THR A 62 -10.31 -2.48 -5.38
CA THR A 62 -10.41 -3.47 -6.47
C THR A 62 -9.11 -4.24 -6.71
N LEU A 63 -7.96 -3.79 -6.19
CA LEU A 63 -6.66 -4.40 -6.46
C LEU A 63 -6.53 -5.83 -5.93
N SER A 64 -7.33 -6.21 -4.93
CA SER A 64 -7.42 -7.61 -4.49
C SER A 64 -7.94 -8.55 -5.58
N GLN A 65 -8.72 -8.04 -6.55
CA GLN A 65 -9.28 -8.83 -7.65
C GLN A 65 -8.22 -9.34 -8.63
N ILE A 66 -7.08 -8.66 -8.71
CA ILE A 66 -5.95 -9.05 -9.56
C ILE A 66 -4.79 -9.63 -8.76
N ALA A 67 -4.87 -9.64 -7.42
CA ALA A 67 -3.86 -10.27 -6.58
C ALA A 67 -3.85 -11.78 -6.83
N PRO A 68 -2.70 -12.42 -7.11
CA PRO A 68 -2.60 -13.87 -7.21
C PRO A 68 -3.08 -14.61 -5.96
N LEU A 69 -3.61 -15.82 -6.15
CA LEU A 69 -3.89 -16.73 -5.03
C LEU A 69 -2.63 -17.05 -4.21
N HIS A 70 -1.48 -17.16 -4.88
CA HIS A 70 -0.18 -17.45 -4.27
C HIS A 70 0.54 -16.20 -3.75
N SER A 71 -0.21 -15.26 -3.16
CA SER A 71 0.35 -14.10 -2.46
C SER A 71 0.57 -14.44 -1.00
N SER A 72 1.79 -14.23 -0.50
CA SER A 72 2.11 -14.34 0.93
C SER A 72 1.61 -13.14 1.72
N SER A 73 1.50 -11.97 1.09
CA SER A 73 0.81 -10.83 1.68
C SER A 73 0.17 -9.91 0.64
N PHE A 74 -0.88 -9.21 1.07
CA PHE A 74 -1.55 -8.15 0.34
C PHE A 74 -1.88 -7.04 1.34
N PHE A 75 -1.49 -5.82 1.03
CA PHE A 75 -1.87 -4.63 1.78
C PHE A 75 -2.36 -3.57 0.80
N SER A 76 -3.55 -3.04 1.00
CA SER A 76 -4.11 -1.99 0.17
C SER A 76 -4.54 -0.80 1.00
N PHE A 77 -4.45 0.37 0.38
CA PHE A 77 -4.93 1.62 0.91
C PHE A 77 -5.74 2.35 -0.16
N SER A 78 -6.98 2.72 0.19
CA SER A 78 -7.93 3.35 -0.71
C SER A 78 -8.39 4.71 -0.19
N VAL A 79 -8.35 5.70 -1.07
CA VAL A 79 -8.82 7.07 -0.86
C VAL A 79 -9.45 7.58 -2.14
N SER A 80 -10.46 8.44 -2.02
CA SER A 80 -11.08 9.08 -3.18
C SER A 80 -10.09 9.91 -4.01
N GLU A 81 -9.12 10.56 -3.35
CA GLU A 81 -8.14 11.41 -4.03
C GLU A 81 -6.79 11.45 -3.30
N PHE A 82 -5.73 10.96 -3.96
CA PHE A 82 -4.37 10.98 -3.43
C PHE A 82 -3.79 12.39 -3.29
N GLN A 83 -4.24 13.34 -4.11
CA GLN A 83 -3.83 14.74 -3.98
C GLN A 83 -4.30 15.33 -2.64
N THR A 84 -5.54 15.06 -2.23
CA THR A 84 -6.06 15.50 -0.92
C THR A 84 -5.29 14.85 0.23
N LEU A 85 -4.99 13.54 0.12
CA LEU A 85 -4.16 12.85 1.11
C LEU A 85 -2.80 13.55 1.27
N TYR A 86 -2.12 13.81 0.16
CA TYR A 86 -0.82 14.48 0.17
C TYR A 86 -0.88 15.86 0.84
N GLN A 87 -1.91 16.65 0.56
CA GLN A 87 -2.11 17.96 1.19
C GLN A 87 -2.26 17.85 2.71
N TYR A 88 -3.02 16.87 3.22
CA TYR A 88 -3.14 16.65 4.66
C TYR A 88 -1.83 16.20 5.29
N LEU A 89 -1.09 15.30 4.65
CA LEU A 89 0.22 14.86 5.14
C LEU A 89 1.21 16.02 5.24
N VAL A 90 1.26 16.93 4.26
CA VAL A 90 2.12 18.12 4.30
C VAL A 90 1.81 19.00 5.52
N VAL A 91 0.53 19.16 5.87
CA VAL A 91 0.12 19.96 7.02
C VAL A 91 0.41 19.26 8.35
N LEU A 92 0.15 17.95 8.44
CA LEU A 92 0.41 17.16 9.64
C LEU A 92 1.90 17.08 9.97
N PHE A 93 2.76 16.97 8.95
CA PHE A 93 4.21 16.91 9.14
C PHE A 93 4.90 18.28 9.15
N ARG A 94 4.14 19.38 9.22
CA ARG A 94 4.71 20.74 9.19
C ARG A 94 5.76 20.98 10.26
N ASP A 95 5.54 20.44 11.45
CA ASP A 95 6.45 20.63 12.59
C ASP A 95 7.57 19.58 12.63
N ASN A 96 7.45 18.52 11.83
CA ASN A 96 8.50 17.54 11.60
C ASN A 96 9.38 17.99 10.42
N LYS A 97 10.36 18.85 10.70
CA LYS A 97 11.25 19.44 9.68
C LYS A 97 11.93 18.40 8.77
N GLU A 98 12.30 17.24 9.31
CA GLU A 98 12.90 16.16 8.52
C GLU A 98 11.90 15.63 7.48
N MET A 99 10.68 15.30 7.90
CA MET A 99 9.64 14.78 7.01
C MET A 99 9.16 15.81 6.00
N LEU A 100 8.96 17.06 6.44
CA LEU A 100 8.60 18.14 5.53
C LEU A 100 9.68 18.35 4.47
N SER A 101 10.97 18.26 4.86
CA SER A 101 12.07 18.36 3.91
C SER A 101 12.05 17.23 2.89
N GLN A 102 11.77 15.98 3.29
CA GLN A 102 11.66 14.85 2.37
C GLN A 102 10.50 15.01 1.38
N LEU A 103 9.33 15.46 1.85
CA LEU A 103 8.17 15.73 0.99
C LEU A 103 8.46 16.85 -0.03
N GLN A 104 9.12 17.92 0.41
CA GLN A 104 9.52 19.03 -0.46
C GLN A 104 10.66 18.69 -1.42
N ILE A 105 11.60 17.83 -1.00
CA ILE A 105 12.65 17.30 -1.87
C ILE A 105 12.02 16.45 -2.96
N GLY A 106 11.07 15.57 -2.62
CA GLY A 106 10.33 14.76 -3.59
C GLY A 106 9.64 15.62 -4.65
N GLN A 107 8.90 16.66 -4.24
CA GLN A 107 8.24 17.58 -5.16
C GLN A 107 9.21 18.30 -6.09
N ARG A 108 10.35 18.77 -5.55
CA ARG A 108 11.39 19.42 -6.36
C ARG A 108 12.04 18.42 -7.31
N ALA A 109 12.41 17.24 -6.84
CA ALA A 109 13.05 16.20 -7.65
C ALA A 109 12.16 15.79 -8.83
N VAL A 110 10.86 15.55 -8.59
CA VAL A 110 9.90 15.23 -9.67
C VAL A 110 9.87 16.35 -10.71
N LYS A 111 9.77 17.61 -10.27
CA LYS A 111 9.79 18.77 -11.18
C LYS A 111 11.09 18.89 -11.98
N TYR A 112 12.23 18.70 -11.34
CA TYR A 112 13.53 18.83 -12.02
C TYR A 112 13.84 17.66 -12.96
N ILE A 113 13.40 16.44 -12.63
CA ILE A 113 13.67 15.25 -13.43
C ILE A 113 12.70 15.18 -14.62
N SER A 114 11.44 15.51 -14.42
CA SER A 114 10.38 15.24 -15.40
C SER A 114 9.74 16.46 -16.04
N GLN A 115 10.03 17.66 -15.53
CA GLN A 115 9.30 18.91 -15.83
C GLN A 115 7.83 18.92 -15.38
N TYR A 116 7.30 17.80 -14.88
CA TYR A 116 5.96 17.69 -14.30
C TYR A 116 5.94 18.02 -12.81
N HIS A 117 4.82 18.53 -12.35
CA HIS A 117 4.49 18.68 -10.94
C HIS A 117 4.00 17.34 -10.36
N LEU A 118 4.17 17.14 -9.05
CA LEU A 118 3.63 15.95 -8.37
C LEU A 118 2.11 15.77 -8.58
N ASN A 119 1.38 16.87 -8.72
CA ASN A 119 -0.06 16.82 -9.03
C ASN A 119 -0.35 16.15 -10.37
N ASP A 120 0.52 16.32 -11.38
CA ASP A 120 0.35 15.68 -12.69
C ASP A 120 0.44 14.14 -12.57
N PHE A 121 1.11 13.63 -11.52
CA PHE A 121 1.13 12.20 -11.21
C PHE A 121 -0.19 11.74 -10.55
N PHE A 122 -0.84 12.58 -9.76
CA PHE A 122 -2.14 12.25 -9.15
C PHE A 122 -3.30 12.29 -10.17
N ASP A 123 -3.15 12.99 -11.29
CA ASP A 123 -4.16 13.11 -12.34
C ASP A 123 -4.47 11.80 -13.06
N TRP A 124 -3.54 10.85 -13.09
CA TRP A 124 -3.75 9.53 -13.70
C TRP A 124 -3.92 8.41 -12.67
N MET A 125 -3.54 8.64 -11.41
CA MET A 125 -3.72 7.67 -10.33
C MET A 125 -5.19 7.50 -9.96
N GLY A 126 -5.62 6.24 -9.86
CA GLY A 126 -6.94 5.87 -9.35
C GLY A 126 -7.03 6.00 -7.83
N GLU A 127 -7.98 5.28 -7.23
CA GLU A 127 -8.38 5.48 -5.83
C GLU A 127 -7.70 4.52 -4.86
N GLU A 128 -6.80 3.66 -5.35
CA GLU A 128 -6.20 2.59 -4.55
C GLU A 128 -4.76 2.33 -4.96
N VAL A 129 -3.92 2.10 -3.94
CA VAL A 129 -2.59 1.53 -4.07
C VAL A 129 -2.48 0.29 -3.20
N ALA A 130 -1.69 -0.68 -3.65
CA ALA A 130 -1.44 -1.89 -2.89
C ALA A 130 0.03 -2.31 -2.95
N ALA A 131 0.45 -3.06 -1.94
CA ALA A 131 1.70 -3.81 -1.92
C ALA A 131 1.35 -5.29 -1.83
N ILE A 132 1.96 -6.10 -2.70
CA ILE A 132 1.76 -7.55 -2.73
C ILE A 132 3.11 -8.22 -2.65
N THR A 133 3.22 -9.28 -1.85
CA THR A 133 4.36 -10.18 -1.88
C THR A 133 3.88 -11.52 -2.41
N LEU A 134 4.56 -12.03 -3.44
CA LEU A 134 4.32 -13.37 -3.96
C LEU A 134 4.97 -14.41 -3.04
N SER A 135 4.41 -15.61 -2.97
CA SER A 135 4.94 -16.73 -2.17
C SER A 135 6.41 -17.05 -2.42
N ASP A 136 6.87 -16.85 -3.66
CA ASP A 136 8.20 -17.26 -4.12
C ASP A 136 9.24 -16.13 -4.02
N TYR A 137 8.82 -14.95 -3.54
CA TYR A 137 9.61 -13.73 -3.51
C TYR A 137 9.62 -13.13 -2.10
N GLY A 138 10.78 -12.59 -1.69
CA GLY A 138 10.94 -11.90 -0.41
C GLY A 138 10.70 -10.39 -0.47
N THR A 139 10.46 -9.85 -1.66
CA THR A 139 10.23 -8.42 -1.90
C THR A 139 8.78 -8.16 -2.26
N PRO A 140 8.20 -7.00 -1.91
CA PRO A 140 6.89 -6.63 -2.39
C PRO A 140 6.97 -5.96 -3.78
N LEU A 141 5.95 -6.22 -4.60
CA LEU A 141 5.59 -5.41 -5.76
C LEU A 141 4.51 -4.39 -5.38
N LEU A 142 4.58 -3.21 -5.98
CA LEU A 142 3.60 -2.14 -5.81
C LEU A 142 2.58 -2.19 -6.94
N LEU A 143 1.32 -2.00 -6.61
CA LEU A 143 0.22 -1.90 -7.55
C LEU A 143 -0.50 -0.57 -7.35
N MET A 144 -0.91 0.03 -8.44
CA MET A 144 -1.72 1.25 -8.42
C MET A 144 -2.82 1.15 -9.47
N GLN A 145 -4.02 1.58 -9.11
CA GLN A 145 -5.06 1.81 -10.12
C GLN A 145 -4.65 2.97 -11.03
N VAL A 146 -4.92 2.84 -12.32
CA VAL A 146 -4.73 3.88 -13.34
C VAL A 146 -6.10 4.29 -13.84
N LYS A 147 -6.54 5.51 -13.51
CA LYS A 147 -7.85 6.05 -13.95
C LYS A 147 -7.78 6.69 -15.34
N ASN A 148 -6.60 7.11 -15.78
CA ASN A 148 -6.39 7.71 -17.09
C ASN A 148 -5.06 7.22 -17.70
N LYS A 149 -5.15 6.25 -18.61
CA LYS A 149 -3.99 5.64 -19.27
C LYS A 149 -3.21 6.65 -20.12
N ASP A 150 -3.90 7.45 -20.93
CA ASP A 150 -3.25 8.40 -21.84
C ASP A 150 -2.43 9.42 -21.05
N LYS A 151 -2.98 9.90 -19.92
CA LYS A 151 -2.27 10.81 -19.02
C LYS A 151 -1.09 10.13 -18.32
N PHE A 152 -1.24 8.89 -17.90
CA PHE A 152 -0.12 8.10 -17.36
C PHE A 152 1.01 7.97 -18.39
N GLU A 153 0.71 7.60 -19.64
CA GLU A 153 1.71 7.44 -20.69
C GLU A 153 2.38 8.77 -21.03
N GLU A 154 1.63 9.88 -21.07
CA GLU A 154 2.16 11.24 -21.25
C GLU A 154 3.15 11.63 -20.14
N THR A 155 2.74 11.47 -18.88
CA THR A 155 3.54 11.83 -17.70
C THR A 155 4.77 10.94 -17.54
N MET A 156 4.65 9.64 -17.85
CA MET A 156 5.72 8.67 -17.69
C MET A 156 6.65 8.55 -18.88
N LYS A 157 6.32 9.13 -20.05
CA LYS A 157 7.05 8.96 -21.32
C LYS A 157 8.57 9.11 -21.18
N ALA A 158 9.04 10.11 -20.42
CA ALA A 158 10.46 10.38 -20.22
C ALA A 158 11.19 9.33 -19.37
N PHE A 159 10.44 8.53 -18.61
CA PHE A 159 10.94 7.50 -17.70
C PHE A 159 10.88 6.09 -18.30
N ILE A 160 10.25 5.91 -19.46
CA ILE A 160 10.10 4.60 -20.10
C ILE A 160 11.42 4.17 -20.73
N GLY A 161 12.03 3.12 -20.18
CA GLY A 161 13.23 2.50 -20.71
C GLY A 161 12.94 1.42 -21.76
N SER A 162 13.93 0.56 -21.98
CA SER A 162 13.79 -0.57 -22.90
C SER A 162 12.82 -1.61 -22.36
N ARG A 163 12.17 -2.32 -23.29
CA ARG A 163 11.42 -3.54 -22.98
C ARG A 163 12.41 -4.63 -22.56
N VAL A 164 12.20 -5.22 -21.37
CA VAL A 164 13.10 -6.23 -20.80
C VAL A 164 12.47 -7.63 -20.78
N ALA A 165 11.15 -7.72 -20.80
CA ALA A 165 10.42 -8.99 -20.91
C ALA A 165 9.04 -8.79 -21.55
N SER A 166 8.44 -9.89 -21.97
CA SER A 166 7.06 -9.92 -22.45
C SER A 166 6.39 -11.24 -22.07
N LEU A 167 5.13 -11.17 -21.67
CA LEU A 167 4.26 -12.31 -21.48
C LEU A 167 2.95 -12.01 -22.19
N ASP A 168 2.62 -12.80 -23.22
CA ASP A 168 1.49 -12.57 -24.12
C ASP A 168 1.47 -11.12 -24.66
N GLN A 169 0.40 -10.37 -24.41
CA GLN A 169 0.23 -8.96 -24.81
C GLN A 169 0.89 -7.97 -23.83
N GLN A 170 1.32 -8.43 -22.66
CA GLN A 170 1.86 -7.60 -21.59
C GLN A 170 3.37 -7.41 -21.75
N LYS A 171 3.82 -6.16 -21.66
CA LYS A 171 5.22 -5.77 -21.88
C LYS A 171 5.79 -5.19 -20.59
N VAL A 172 6.91 -5.75 -20.14
CA VAL A 172 7.64 -5.26 -18.98
C VAL A 172 8.75 -4.32 -19.44
N TYR A 173 8.77 -3.13 -18.87
CA TYR A 173 9.71 -2.06 -19.19
C TYR A 173 10.59 -1.74 -17.99
N SER A 174 11.83 -1.35 -18.27
CA SER A 174 12.68 -0.70 -17.25
C SER A 174 12.25 0.75 -17.03
N ILE A 175 12.41 1.26 -15.81
CA ILE A 175 12.32 2.69 -15.52
C ILE A 175 13.72 3.29 -15.67
N VAL A 176 13.83 4.41 -16.38
CA VAL A 176 15.08 5.16 -16.55
C VAL A 176 14.95 6.57 -15.99
N LEU A 177 16.07 7.15 -15.57
CA LEU A 177 16.12 8.57 -15.23
C LEU A 177 16.41 9.38 -16.50
N PRO A 178 15.56 10.35 -16.87
CA PRO A 178 15.79 11.18 -18.05
C PRO A 178 16.98 12.14 -17.89
N GLY A 179 17.58 12.49 -19.03
CA GLY A 179 18.55 13.57 -19.15
C GLY A 179 19.79 13.43 -18.26
N ILE A 180 20.20 14.55 -17.64
CA ILE A 180 21.41 14.62 -16.82
C ILE A 180 21.36 13.68 -15.61
N PHE A 181 20.18 13.31 -15.12
CA PHE A 181 20.07 12.38 -13.99
C PHE A 181 20.44 10.94 -14.36
N GLY A 182 20.09 10.51 -15.58
CA GLY A 182 20.56 9.22 -16.12
C GLY A 182 22.08 9.19 -16.23
N PHE A 183 22.67 10.27 -16.74
CA PHE A 183 24.12 10.44 -16.82
C PHE A 183 24.78 10.45 -15.43
N LEU A 184 24.29 11.26 -14.49
CA LEU A 184 24.83 11.35 -13.14
C LEU A 184 24.74 10.01 -12.41
N LYS A 185 23.61 9.30 -12.52
CA LYS A 185 23.49 7.94 -11.99
C LYS A 185 24.55 7.02 -12.59
N SER A 186 24.80 7.09 -13.89
CA SER A 186 25.77 6.20 -14.56
C SER A 186 27.21 6.38 -14.04
N ILE A 187 27.56 7.60 -13.59
CA ILE A 187 28.90 7.93 -13.09
C ILE A 187 29.00 7.72 -11.57
N PHE A 188 28.08 8.32 -10.82
CA PHE A 188 28.19 8.44 -9.37
C PHE A 188 27.47 7.33 -8.61
N ALA A 189 26.48 6.68 -9.24
CA ALA A 189 25.68 5.64 -8.61
C ALA A 189 25.31 4.50 -9.58
N PRO A 190 26.30 3.90 -10.28
CA PRO A 190 26.03 2.86 -11.28
C PRO A 190 25.34 1.64 -10.67
N SER A 191 25.61 1.35 -9.39
CA SER A 191 25.03 0.24 -8.63
C SER A 191 23.56 0.41 -8.25
N ILE A 192 22.98 1.62 -8.31
CA ILE A 192 21.55 1.81 -8.03
C ILE A 192 20.76 1.15 -9.15
N GLN A 193 19.96 0.14 -8.82
CA GLN A 193 19.03 -0.45 -9.78
C GLN A 193 17.74 0.36 -9.78
N LEU A 194 17.26 0.71 -10.97
CA LEU A 194 15.94 1.32 -11.13
C LEU A 194 14.89 0.22 -11.31
N PRO A 195 13.66 0.43 -10.84
CA PRO A 195 12.61 -0.58 -10.90
C PRO A 195 12.15 -0.84 -12.34
N PHE A 196 11.36 -1.90 -12.48
CA PHE A 196 10.63 -2.28 -13.68
C PHE A 196 9.15 -2.02 -13.47
N TYR A 197 8.41 -1.87 -14.57
CA TYR A 197 6.96 -1.74 -14.52
C TYR A 197 6.26 -2.40 -15.71
N THR A 198 4.96 -2.65 -15.54
CA THR A 198 4.02 -3.02 -16.62
C THR A 198 2.67 -2.36 -16.37
N LEU A 199 1.88 -2.16 -17.43
CA LEU A 199 0.49 -1.72 -17.34
C LEU A 199 -0.44 -2.91 -17.62
N TYR A 200 -0.90 -3.58 -16.58
CA TYR A 200 -1.77 -4.75 -16.68
C TYR A 200 -3.22 -4.36 -16.98
N GLN A 201 -3.80 -4.99 -18.00
CA GLN A 201 -5.18 -4.76 -18.47
C GLN A 201 -5.52 -3.27 -18.72
N ASP A 202 -4.52 -2.44 -19.06
CA ASP A 202 -4.66 -0.99 -19.23
C ASP A 202 -5.22 -0.23 -18.01
N LYS A 203 -5.30 -0.88 -16.85
CA LYS A 203 -5.96 -0.37 -15.63
C LYS A 203 -5.07 -0.38 -14.39
N TYR A 204 -4.00 -1.19 -14.40
CA TYR A 204 -3.20 -1.43 -13.21
C TYR A 204 -1.73 -1.26 -13.52
N LEU A 205 -1.10 -0.29 -12.86
CA LEU A 205 0.34 -0.12 -12.87
C LEU A 205 0.94 -1.06 -11.85
N ILE A 206 1.86 -1.92 -12.29
CA ILE A 206 2.62 -2.82 -11.43
C ILE A 206 4.08 -2.42 -11.48
N ILE A 207 4.72 -2.24 -10.32
CA ILE A 207 6.12 -1.84 -10.18
C ILE A 207 6.85 -2.84 -9.27
N SER A 208 8.03 -3.31 -9.68
CA SER A 208 8.90 -4.14 -8.86
C SER A 208 10.37 -3.87 -9.17
N ASN A 209 11.25 -4.18 -8.22
CA ASN A 209 12.70 -4.18 -8.44
C ASN A 209 13.18 -5.39 -9.28
N SER A 210 12.29 -6.32 -9.65
CA SER A 210 12.57 -7.52 -10.44
C SER A 210 11.58 -7.67 -11.59
N ALA A 211 12.09 -7.70 -12.83
CA ALA A 211 11.26 -7.99 -13.99
C ALA A 211 10.65 -9.40 -13.94
N ASN A 212 11.37 -10.38 -13.38
CA ASN A 212 10.89 -11.75 -13.22
C ASN A 212 9.71 -11.82 -12.25
N GLU A 213 9.74 -11.02 -11.18
CA GLU A 213 8.63 -10.94 -10.23
C GLU A 213 7.36 -10.40 -10.89
N ILE A 214 7.48 -9.40 -11.77
CA ILE A 214 6.35 -8.90 -12.58
C ILE A 214 5.83 -10.00 -13.51
N VAL A 215 6.71 -10.71 -14.22
CA VAL A 215 6.30 -11.79 -15.12
C VAL A 215 5.58 -12.89 -14.36
N ASP A 216 6.05 -13.28 -13.19
CA ASP A 216 5.42 -14.31 -12.36
C ASP A 216 4.10 -13.83 -11.76
N PHE A 217 4.00 -12.55 -11.36
CA PHE A 217 2.74 -11.94 -10.99
C PHE A 217 1.72 -12.07 -12.13
N LEU A 218 2.10 -11.71 -13.36
CA LEU A 218 1.21 -11.74 -14.52
C LEU A 218 0.73 -13.16 -14.82
N LYS A 219 1.64 -14.15 -14.79
CA LYS A 219 1.29 -15.58 -14.97
C LYS A 219 0.29 -16.03 -13.91
N LYS A 220 0.59 -15.81 -12.63
CA LYS A 220 -0.25 -16.30 -11.52
C LYS A 220 -1.61 -15.60 -11.47
N SER A 221 -1.65 -14.30 -11.77
CA SER A 221 -2.89 -13.50 -11.78
C SER A 221 -3.86 -13.94 -12.89
N ALA A 222 -3.33 -14.43 -14.03
CA ALA A 222 -4.15 -14.91 -15.13
C ALA A 222 -4.88 -16.23 -14.83
N HIS A 223 -4.39 -17.03 -13.88
CA HIS A 223 -4.93 -18.35 -13.58
C HIS A 223 -5.93 -18.34 -12.43
N VAL A 224 -5.55 -17.82 -11.25
CA VAL A 224 -6.41 -17.81 -10.06
C VAL A 224 -6.09 -16.60 -9.18
N ALA A 225 -7.09 -15.76 -8.93
CA ALA A 225 -6.98 -14.60 -8.06
C ALA A 225 -7.31 -14.92 -6.59
N LEU A 226 -6.79 -14.09 -5.68
CA LEU A 226 -6.96 -14.17 -4.24
C LEU A 226 -8.43 -14.29 -3.79
N PRO A 227 -9.41 -13.58 -4.41
CA PRO A 227 -10.81 -13.68 -4.03
C PRO A 227 -11.44 -15.07 -4.25
N VAL A 228 -10.77 -15.96 -4.97
CA VAL A 228 -11.23 -17.36 -5.14
C VAL A 228 -10.93 -18.20 -3.89
N SER A 229 -9.92 -17.83 -3.10
CA SER A 229 -9.53 -18.54 -1.87
C SER A 229 -10.68 -18.59 -0.86
N LYS A 230 -10.99 -19.79 -0.34
CA LYS A 230 -12.00 -19.96 0.71
C LYS A 230 -11.67 -19.14 1.95
N ASP A 231 -10.39 -19.09 2.33
CA ASP A 231 -9.94 -18.41 3.54
C ASP A 231 -9.96 -16.90 3.36
N TYR A 232 -9.63 -16.40 2.16
CA TYR A 232 -9.77 -14.97 1.86
C TYR A 232 -11.24 -14.55 1.83
N LYS A 233 -12.13 -15.37 1.28
CA LYS A 233 -13.58 -15.13 1.36
C LYS A 233 -14.05 -15.09 2.80
N LEU A 234 -13.65 -16.06 3.62
CA LEU A 234 -13.97 -16.10 5.05
C LEU A 234 -13.49 -14.82 5.76
N ILE A 235 -12.25 -14.40 5.51
CA ILE A 235 -11.69 -13.16 6.06
C ILE A 235 -12.55 -11.96 5.62
N THR A 236 -12.75 -11.78 4.31
CA THR A 236 -13.45 -10.60 3.76
C THR A 236 -14.95 -10.56 4.06
N GLU A 237 -15.60 -11.69 4.31
CA GLU A 237 -16.99 -11.75 4.79
C GLU A 237 -17.13 -11.32 6.24
N ASN A 238 -16.04 -11.43 7.02
CA ASN A 238 -16.02 -11.11 8.45
C ASN A 238 -15.31 -9.77 8.75
N THR A 239 -14.95 -9.00 7.73
CA THR A 239 -14.31 -7.68 7.86
C THR A 239 -15.06 -6.62 7.05
N ASP A 240 -14.86 -5.36 7.40
CA ASP A 240 -15.40 -4.21 6.66
C ASP A 240 -14.77 -4.11 5.27
N LYS A 241 -15.49 -4.64 4.27
CA LYS A 241 -15.14 -4.56 2.83
C LYS A 241 -15.02 -3.13 2.32
N SER A 242 -15.54 -2.17 3.07
CA SER A 242 -15.59 -0.76 2.71
C SER A 242 -14.61 0.08 3.54
N ALA A 243 -13.70 -0.54 4.28
CA ALA A 243 -12.63 0.14 4.98
C ALA A 243 -11.56 0.70 4.03
N GLN A 244 -10.87 1.76 4.47
CA GLN A 244 -9.81 2.40 3.70
C GLN A 244 -8.58 1.51 3.55
N ILE A 245 -8.25 0.74 4.59
CA ILE A 245 -7.12 -0.20 4.56
C ILE A 245 -7.67 -1.62 4.58
N GLN A 246 -7.16 -2.47 3.70
CA GLN A 246 -7.37 -3.91 3.76
C GLN A 246 -6.03 -4.62 3.74
N PHE A 247 -5.90 -5.67 4.53
CA PHE A 247 -4.69 -6.47 4.57
C PHE A 247 -4.98 -7.96 4.66
N TYR A 248 -4.04 -8.75 4.15
CA TYR A 248 -4.05 -10.20 4.17
C TYR A 248 -2.61 -10.70 4.25
N ALA A 249 -2.38 -11.77 4.99
CA ALA A 249 -1.13 -12.51 4.97
C ALA A 249 -1.38 -14.02 5.12
N ASP A 250 -0.64 -14.78 4.33
CA ASP A 250 -0.54 -16.23 4.40
C ASP A 250 0.82 -16.62 4.99
N LEU A 251 0.75 -17.08 6.22
CA LEU A 251 1.87 -17.41 7.10
C LEU A 251 2.46 -18.78 6.78
N SER A 252 1.77 -19.60 5.98
CA SER A 252 2.34 -20.86 5.51
C SER A 252 3.60 -20.64 4.65
N TYR A 253 3.75 -19.45 4.05
CA TYR A 253 4.92 -19.07 3.26
C TYR A 253 6.09 -18.51 4.10
N GLY A 254 5.96 -18.44 5.42
CA GLY A 254 7.08 -18.15 6.33
C GLY A 254 7.58 -16.70 6.34
N TYR A 255 6.96 -15.78 5.60
CA TYR A 255 7.39 -14.39 5.52
C TYR A 255 6.41 -13.45 6.22
N PHE A 256 6.89 -12.75 7.24
CA PHE A 256 6.16 -11.65 7.89
C PHE A 256 7.04 -10.39 7.82
N PRO A 257 6.74 -9.44 6.92
CA PRO A 257 7.63 -8.28 6.72
C PRO A 257 7.63 -7.30 7.90
N PHE A 258 6.69 -7.44 8.85
CA PHE A 258 6.56 -6.52 9.98
C PHE A 258 6.12 -7.24 11.25
N VAL A 259 7.01 -7.46 12.22
CA VAL A 259 6.78 -7.44 13.69
C VAL A 259 7.68 -8.46 14.40
N GLN A 260 8.33 -8.02 15.49
CA GLN A 260 8.79 -8.90 16.57
C GLN A 260 7.56 -9.33 17.37
N ILE A 261 6.97 -10.45 16.98
CA ILE A 261 5.66 -10.88 17.47
C ILE A 261 5.81 -11.53 18.85
N SER A 262 4.85 -11.29 19.76
CA SER A 262 4.85 -11.97 21.06
C SER A 262 4.79 -13.49 20.88
N PRO A 263 5.45 -14.31 21.73
CA PRO A 263 5.48 -15.76 21.56
C PRO A 263 4.09 -16.42 21.53
N ILE A 264 3.09 -15.82 22.20
CA ILE A 264 1.70 -16.28 22.18
C ILE A 264 1.06 -16.05 20.82
N PHE A 265 1.26 -14.86 20.26
CA PHE A 265 0.73 -14.52 18.95
C PHE A 265 1.45 -15.31 17.85
N GLN A 266 2.76 -15.57 18.02
CA GLN A 266 3.50 -16.48 17.14
C GLN A 266 2.95 -17.91 17.19
N LYS A 267 2.62 -18.45 18.37
CA LYS A 267 1.95 -19.77 18.51
C LYS A 267 0.55 -19.79 17.89
N MET A 268 -0.20 -18.69 17.96
CA MET A 268 -1.48 -18.58 17.25
C MET A 268 -1.28 -18.60 15.74
N LEU A 269 -0.34 -17.82 15.22
CA LEU A 269 0.01 -17.77 13.78
C LEU A 269 0.59 -19.10 13.27
N GLN A 270 1.25 -19.89 14.12
CA GLN A 270 1.69 -21.25 13.79
C GLN A 270 0.54 -22.26 13.71
N LYS A 271 -0.59 -21.99 14.37
CA LYS A 271 -1.77 -22.87 14.36
C LYS A 271 -2.79 -22.47 13.29
N TYR A 272 -2.81 -21.19 12.92
CA TYR A 272 -3.75 -20.60 11.98
C TYR A 272 -2.94 -19.88 10.89
N HIS A 273 -2.96 -20.43 9.69
CA HIS A 273 -1.98 -20.09 8.65
C HIS A 273 -2.32 -18.79 7.92
N LYS A 274 -3.53 -18.25 8.10
CA LYS A 274 -4.00 -17.09 7.34
C LYS A 274 -4.59 -16.04 8.25
N LEU A 275 -4.21 -14.80 8.00
CA LEU A 275 -4.77 -13.63 8.68
C LEU A 275 -5.17 -12.59 7.65
N GLY A 276 -6.16 -11.79 7.99
CA GLY A 276 -6.43 -10.57 7.26
C GLY A 276 -7.35 -9.67 8.06
N GLY A 277 -7.67 -8.53 7.49
CA GLY A 277 -8.37 -7.52 8.25
C GLY A 277 -8.62 -6.25 7.47
N SER A 278 -9.26 -5.33 8.16
CA SER A 278 -9.61 -4.01 7.67
C SER A 278 -9.31 -2.96 8.73
N VAL A 279 -8.98 -1.75 8.29
CA VAL A 279 -8.95 -0.58 9.17
C VAL A 279 -9.86 0.49 8.61
N ARG A 280 -10.97 0.74 9.30
CA ARG A 280 -11.87 1.85 9.00
C ARG A 280 -11.40 3.08 9.76
N LEU A 281 -11.07 4.12 9.01
CA LEU A 281 -10.77 5.44 9.53
C LEU A 281 -12.08 6.24 9.51
N ALA A 282 -12.60 6.64 10.67
CA ALA A 282 -13.84 7.41 10.77
C ALA A 282 -13.92 8.16 12.10
N TYR A 283 -13.33 9.35 12.18
CA TYR A 283 -13.32 10.15 13.41
C TYR A 283 -14.76 10.32 13.98
N PRO A 284 -14.97 10.11 15.30
CA PRO A 284 -13.96 9.98 16.35
C PRO A 284 -13.38 8.57 16.54
N ASP A 285 -13.76 7.60 15.72
CA ASP A 285 -13.43 6.19 15.93
C ASP A 285 -12.51 5.63 14.81
N ILE A 286 -11.43 4.95 15.19
CA ILE A 286 -10.76 4.03 14.28
C ILE A 286 -11.16 2.62 14.67
N GLU A 287 -11.65 1.85 13.70
CA GLU A 287 -12.01 0.46 13.90
C GLU A 287 -11.02 -0.43 13.14
N ILE A 288 -10.36 -1.32 13.86
CA ILE A 288 -9.46 -2.33 13.32
C ILE A 288 -10.13 -3.67 13.52
N GLU A 289 -10.45 -4.35 12.42
CA GLU A 289 -10.95 -5.71 12.45
C GLU A 289 -9.87 -6.65 11.93
N MET A 290 -9.65 -7.75 12.64
CA MET A 290 -8.70 -8.78 12.27
C MET A 290 -9.39 -10.13 12.36
N VAL A 291 -9.23 -10.94 11.31
CA VAL A 291 -9.73 -12.30 11.21
C VAL A 291 -8.55 -13.22 10.99
N ILE A 292 -8.47 -14.24 11.83
CA ILE A 292 -7.49 -15.32 11.76
C ILE A 292 -8.25 -16.58 11.36
N ALA A 293 -7.97 -17.12 10.18
CA ALA A 293 -8.61 -18.30 9.62
C ALA A 293 -7.74 -19.55 9.81
N LYS A 294 -8.36 -20.71 9.99
CA LYS A 294 -7.67 -22.01 10.19
C LYS A 294 -6.92 -22.47 8.94
#